data_AF-A0A161ZSM5-F1
#
_entry.id   AF-A0A161ZSM5-F1
#
_cell.length_a   1.000
_cell.length_b   1.000
_cell.length_c   1.000
_cell.angle_alpha   90.00
_cell.angle_beta   90.00
_cell.angle_gamma   90.00
#
_symmetry.space_group_name_H-M   'P 1'
#
loop_
_entity.id
_entity.type
_entity.pdbx_description
1 polymer ?
#
loop_
_entity_poly.entity_id
_entity_poly.type
_entity_poly.pdbx_seq_one_letter_code
_entity_poly.pdbx_strand_id
1 'polypeptide(L)'
;MPNGPLPGAPFIPCPGGVLLSQRSILVSCSDLFPRLHVRHGSNSSVELKTDNDVVKFSFGTQPANGRIRRKEKKTPRQIKMSKRAKLNELRFYRLKAKKKMNSPNPEVRIRYKLDKAKRKEEWLIEKLRKFDVPKLPDEPHDPEILTEEERFYLKRTGEKKKNYVPVGRRGVFGGVVLNMHLHWKNNETVKVVCKPCKPGQIHTYAEELARLSKGIVIDIKPNNTIIFFRGKNYVQPKVMSPPDTLSKAKALEKYKFEQSLEHTSQFIEKLEHELEEYHQHLARYKKGKKEALQDNPSVLNT
;
A
#
# COMPACT_ATOMS: atom_id res chain seq x y z
N MET A 1 -2.55 73.06 -6.29
CA MET A 1 -3.26 74.28 -6.72
C MET A 1 -3.82 74.03 -8.11
N PRO A 2 -5.00 74.55 -8.51
CA PRO A 2 -6.37 74.22 -8.04
C PRO A 2 -7.23 73.64 -9.22
N ASN A 3 -8.49 73.17 -9.12
CA ASN A 3 -9.44 72.91 -8.03
C ASN A 3 -10.48 71.82 -8.48
N GLY A 4 -11.48 71.48 -7.64
CA GLY A 4 -12.73 70.77 -8.03
C GLY A 4 -13.97 71.65 -7.79
N PRO A 5 -15.11 71.15 -7.24
CA PRO A 5 -15.73 69.81 -7.35
C PRO A 5 -17.31 69.82 -7.34
N LEU A 6 -17.95 68.64 -7.16
CA LEU A 6 -19.35 68.38 -6.67
C LEU A 6 -20.53 68.52 -7.67
N PRO A 7 -21.75 67.99 -7.38
CA PRO A 7 -22.22 67.17 -6.24
C PRO A 7 -22.70 65.74 -6.66
N GLY A 8 -23.17 64.81 -5.80
CA GLY A 8 -23.35 64.80 -4.34
C GLY A 8 -24.79 64.43 -3.92
N ALA A 9 -25.06 63.16 -3.61
CA ALA A 9 -26.26 62.70 -2.90
C ALA A 9 -26.02 61.36 -2.16
N PRO A 10 -26.70 61.04 -1.02
CA PRO A 10 -26.12 60.16 0.01
C PRO A 10 -26.99 58.97 0.44
N PHE A 11 -26.40 57.86 0.93
CA PHE A 11 -27.10 56.93 1.83
C PHE A 11 -26.23 56.36 2.97
N ILE A 12 -26.60 56.85 4.16
CA ILE A 12 -26.35 56.51 5.57
C ILE A 12 -26.05 55.02 5.89
N PRO A 13 -25.14 54.73 6.86
CA PRO A 13 -24.93 53.39 7.44
C PRO A 13 -25.67 53.14 8.78
N CYS A 14 -25.64 51.89 9.25
CA CYS A 14 -26.09 51.37 10.57
C CYS A 14 -27.61 51.16 10.75
N PRO A 15 -28.09 50.33 11.72
CA PRO A 15 -27.36 49.59 12.77
C PRO A 15 -27.52 48.04 12.71
N GLY A 16 -26.92 47.34 13.67
CA GLY A 16 -26.93 45.88 13.74
C GLY A 16 -28.24 45.26 14.25
N GLY A 17 -28.52 44.03 13.81
CA GLY A 17 -29.58 43.16 14.30
C GLY A 17 -29.02 41.80 14.76
N VAL A 18 -29.51 41.30 15.89
CA VAL A 18 -29.04 40.07 16.56
C VAL A 18 -30.12 38.98 16.45
N LEU A 19 -29.68 37.71 16.44
CA LEU A 19 -30.51 36.48 16.33
C LEU A 19 -31.17 36.30 14.93
N LEU A 20 -31.41 35.09 14.41
CA LEU A 20 -31.39 33.75 15.03
C LEU A 20 -30.84 32.71 14.02
N SER A 21 -29.60 32.25 14.18
CA SER A 21 -29.08 31.11 13.39
C SER A 21 -29.34 29.80 14.14
N GLN A 22 -30.26 28.98 13.65
CA GLN A 22 -30.45 27.61 14.13
C GLN A 22 -29.24 26.75 13.73
N ARG A 23 -28.21 26.72 14.58
CA ARG A 23 -27.17 25.70 14.55
C ARG A 23 -27.71 24.42 15.19
N SER A 24 -27.96 23.40 14.38
CA SER A 24 -28.13 22.02 14.86
C SER A 24 -26.79 21.50 15.42
N ILE A 25 -26.61 21.58 16.73
CA ILE A 25 -25.46 21.00 17.43
C ILE A 25 -25.70 19.49 17.57
N LEU A 26 -25.28 18.73 16.56
CA LEU A 26 -25.10 17.28 16.73
C LEU A 26 -23.80 17.04 17.48
N VAL A 27 -23.93 16.81 18.80
CA VAL A 27 -22.82 16.47 19.69
C VAL A 27 -22.19 15.16 19.23
N SER A 28 -20.97 15.24 18.72
CA SER A 28 -20.13 14.07 18.45
C SER A 28 -19.69 13.45 19.77
N CYS A 29 -20.48 12.53 20.32
CA CYS A 29 -20.08 11.70 21.45
C CYS A 29 -19.06 10.67 20.97
N SER A 30 -17.78 11.05 21.00
CA SER A 30 -16.66 10.12 20.89
C SER A 30 -16.28 9.60 22.27
N ASP A 31 -15.97 8.29 22.31
CA ASP A 31 -15.49 7.47 23.43
C ASP A 31 -16.52 6.74 24.31
N LEU A 32 -16.05 5.59 24.82
CA LEU A 32 -16.71 4.63 25.73
C LEU A 32 -17.65 3.56 25.13
N PHE A 33 -17.16 2.82 24.12
CA PHE A 33 -17.53 1.41 23.97
C PHE A 33 -16.52 0.50 24.69
N PRO A 34 -16.90 -0.21 25.78
CA PRO A 34 -16.05 -1.23 26.36
C PRO A 34 -15.88 -2.40 25.38
N ARG A 35 -14.64 -2.69 24.97
CA ARG A 35 -14.32 -3.93 24.25
C ARG A 35 -14.57 -5.13 25.15
N LEU A 36 -15.76 -5.72 25.05
CA LEU A 36 -16.07 -7.02 25.64
C LEU A 36 -15.07 -8.06 25.10
N HIS A 37 -14.12 -8.44 25.94
CA HIS A 37 -13.17 -9.50 25.64
C HIS A 37 -13.89 -10.83 25.79
N VAL A 38 -14.42 -11.37 24.68
CA VAL A 38 -14.90 -12.75 24.62
C VAL A 38 -13.72 -13.68 24.91
N ARG A 39 -13.59 -14.11 26.15
CA ARG A 39 -12.70 -15.21 26.52
C ARG A 39 -13.33 -16.49 26.00
N HIS A 40 -12.70 -17.12 25.00
CA HIS A 40 -12.98 -18.52 24.70
C HIS A 40 -12.61 -19.35 25.93
N GLY A 41 -13.62 -19.79 26.67
CA GLY A 41 -13.46 -20.78 27.72
C GLY A 41 -13.21 -22.15 27.08
N SER A 42 -12.26 -22.90 27.61
CA SER A 42 -12.08 -24.31 27.25
C SER A 42 -13.30 -25.10 27.71
N ASN A 43 -13.87 -25.93 26.83
CA ASN A 43 -15.05 -26.76 27.12
C ASN A 43 -14.78 -27.77 28.27
N SER A 44 -15.03 -27.37 29.50
CA SER A 44 -15.20 -28.29 30.63
C SER A 44 -16.69 -28.65 30.73
N SER A 45 -17.03 -29.93 30.58
CA SER A 45 -18.40 -30.41 30.80
C SER A 45 -18.81 -30.19 32.25
N VAL A 46 -19.83 -29.35 32.45
CA VAL A 46 -20.48 -29.15 33.74
C VAL A 46 -21.61 -30.17 33.85
N GLU A 47 -21.56 -31.02 34.87
CA GLU A 47 -22.63 -31.98 35.15
C GLU A 47 -23.56 -31.39 36.22
N LEU A 48 -24.86 -31.33 35.90
CA LEU A 48 -25.91 -30.86 36.79
C LEU A 48 -26.55 -32.08 37.46
N LYS A 49 -26.49 -32.16 38.79
CA LYS A 49 -27.23 -33.17 39.56
C LYS A 49 -28.30 -32.50 40.40
N THR A 50 -29.51 -33.03 40.30
CA THR A 50 -30.74 -32.49 40.89
C THR A 50 -31.36 -33.52 41.83
N ASP A 51 -30.58 -33.95 42.82
CA ASP A 51 -31.05 -34.86 43.87
C ASP A 51 -31.30 -34.06 45.15
N ASN A 52 -32.52 -34.16 45.68
CA ASN A 52 -32.99 -33.54 46.93
C ASN A 52 -32.94 -31.99 46.97
N ASP A 53 -33.69 -31.36 46.06
CA ASP A 53 -34.11 -29.94 46.09
C ASP A 53 -33.00 -28.86 46.20
N VAL A 54 -31.74 -29.25 46.02
CA VAL A 54 -30.57 -28.36 46.02
C VAL A 54 -29.78 -28.55 44.74
N VAL A 55 -29.78 -27.53 43.88
CA VAL A 55 -29.01 -27.53 42.63
C VAL A 55 -27.51 -27.44 42.95
N LYS A 56 -26.75 -28.48 42.61
CA LYS A 56 -25.31 -28.57 42.89
C LYS A 56 -24.51 -28.82 41.62
N PHE A 57 -23.66 -27.86 41.27
CA PHE A 57 -22.78 -27.95 40.11
C PHE A 57 -21.47 -28.66 40.46
N SER A 58 -21.13 -29.73 39.76
CA SER A 58 -19.85 -30.42 39.91
C SER A 58 -19.01 -30.34 38.63
N PHE A 59 -17.76 -29.92 38.76
CA PHE A 59 -16.75 -30.01 37.71
C PHE A 59 -16.12 -31.41 37.76
N GLY A 60 -16.40 -32.24 36.76
CA GLY A 60 -16.04 -33.66 36.77
C GLY A 60 -14.53 -33.90 36.88
N THR A 61 -14.08 -34.42 38.02
CA THR A 61 -12.77 -35.07 38.15
C THR A 61 -13.00 -36.58 38.06
N GLN A 62 -12.72 -37.18 36.91
CA GLN A 62 -12.82 -38.63 36.73
C GLN A 62 -11.79 -39.37 37.62
N PRO A 63 -12.15 -40.50 38.25
CA PRO A 63 -11.26 -41.24 39.13
C PRO A 63 -10.18 -41.99 38.35
N ALA A 64 -9.05 -42.25 39.00
CA ALA A 64 -7.91 -42.91 38.39
C ALA A 64 -8.09 -44.43 38.33
N ASN A 65 -7.96 -45.02 37.13
CA ASN A 65 -7.23 -46.27 36.91
C ASN A 65 -6.96 -46.53 35.41
N GLY A 66 -5.87 -47.25 35.11
CA GLY A 66 -5.50 -47.65 33.74
C GLY A 66 -4.36 -46.83 33.11
N ARG A 67 -3.12 -47.32 33.20
CA ARG A 67 -1.95 -46.70 32.55
C ARG A 67 -1.97 -46.93 31.04
N ILE A 68 -2.32 -45.92 30.24
CA ILE A 68 -1.83 -45.80 28.85
C ILE A 68 -1.17 -44.43 28.68
N ARG A 69 0.18 -44.41 28.71
CA ARG A 69 0.98 -43.20 28.45
C ARG A 69 0.95 -42.82 26.97
N ARG A 70 -0.15 -42.22 26.49
CA ARG A 70 -0.13 -41.44 25.24
C ARG A 70 0.79 -40.23 25.46
N LYS A 71 1.96 -40.24 24.82
CA LYS A 71 2.87 -39.08 24.78
C LYS A 71 2.26 -37.97 23.94
N GLU A 72 1.38 -37.17 24.53
CA GLU A 72 1.02 -35.88 23.94
C GLU A 72 2.28 -35.01 23.82
N LYS A 73 2.65 -34.66 22.59
CA LYS A 73 3.66 -33.64 22.32
C LYS A 73 3.11 -32.31 22.81
N LYS A 74 3.38 -31.95 24.08
CA LYS A 74 3.13 -30.61 24.61
C LYS A 74 3.76 -29.60 23.65
N THR A 75 2.92 -28.79 23.00
CA THR A 75 3.41 -27.65 22.22
C THR A 75 4.21 -26.75 23.15
N PRO A 76 5.39 -26.25 22.73
CA PRO A 76 6.23 -25.45 23.61
C PRO A 76 5.47 -24.17 23.98
N ARG A 77 5.14 -24.03 25.27
CA ARG A 77 4.53 -22.81 25.81
C ARG A 77 5.49 -21.66 25.55
N GLN A 78 5.15 -20.75 24.63
CA GLN A 78 5.93 -19.54 24.40
C GLN A 78 6.01 -18.73 25.70
N ILE A 79 7.17 -18.73 26.33
CA ILE A 79 7.45 -17.92 27.51
C ILE A 79 7.47 -16.47 27.05
N LYS A 80 6.36 -15.76 27.29
CA LYS A 80 6.25 -14.34 26.95
C LYS A 80 7.13 -13.54 27.92
N MET A 81 8.17 -12.91 27.38
CA MET A 81 9.07 -12.03 28.11
C MET A 81 8.31 -11.01 28.95
N SER A 82 8.79 -10.76 30.18
CA SER A 82 8.21 -9.72 31.04
C SER A 82 8.31 -8.34 30.38
N LYS A 83 7.39 -7.43 30.73
CA LYS A 83 7.40 -6.04 30.18
C LYS A 83 8.77 -5.38 30.37
N ARG A 84 9.41 -5.57 31.53
CA ARG A 84 10.75 -5.05 31.86
C ARG A 84 11.86 -5.70 31.04
N ALA A 85 11.81 -7.01 30.82
CA ALA A 85 12.79 -7.71 29.96
C ALA A 85 12.73 -7.20 28.51
N LYS A 86 11.53 -7.10 27.93
CA LYS A 86 11.33 -6.58 26.57
C LYS A 86 11.82 -5.13 26.40
N LEU A 87 11.65 -4.28 27.43
CA LEU A 87 12.19 -2.91 27.42
C LEU A 87 13.73 -2.89 27.48
N ASN A 88 14.35 -3.77 28.27
CA ASN A 88 15.79 -3.90 28.32
C ASN A 88 16.39 -4.38 26.98
N GLU A 89 15.76 -5.35 26.32
CA GLU A 89 16.15 -5.78 24.96
C GLU A 89 16.07 -4.63 23.96
N LEU A 90 14.96 -3.90 23.93
CA LEU A 90 14.80 -2.72 23.06
C LEU A 90 15.87 -1.65 23.34
N ARG A 91 16.23 -1.42 24.61
CA ARG A 91 17.33 -0.52 25.00
C ARG A 91 18.68 -1.02 24.48
N PHE A 92 18.96 -2.32 24.58
CA PHE A 92 20.19 -2.94 24.08
C PHE A 92 20.34 -2.83 22.56
N TYR A 93 19.26 -3.11 21.80
CA TYR A 93 19.27 -2.92 20.34
C TYR A 93 19.45 -1.45 19.95
N ARG A 94 18.83 -0.50 20.66
CA ARG A 94 19.05 0.95 20.47
C ARG A 94 20.51 1.36 20.73
N LEU A 95 21.14 0.83 21.79
CA LEU A 95 22.56 1.09 22.09
C LEU A 95 23.49 0.52 21.01
N LYS A 96 23.25 -0.72 20.56
CA LYS A 96 23.99 -1.32 19.42
C LYS A 96 23.83 -0.51 18.14
N ALA A 97 22.61 -0.06 17.84
CA ALA A 97 22.33 0.81 16.68
C ALA A 97 23.08 2.15 16.78
N LYS A 98 23.07 2.81 17.96
CA LYS A 98 23.82 4.05 18.20
C LYS A 98 25.33 3.83 18.04
N LYS A 99 25.88 2.73 18.55
CA LYS A 99 27.31 2.39 18.38
C LYS A 99 27.71 2.18 16.90
N LYS A 100 26.84 1.55 16.09
CA LYS A 100 27.07 1.40 14.64
C LYS A 100 26.89 2.70 13.84
N MET A 101 25.99 3.59 14.25
CA MET A 101 25.82 4.91 13.62
C MET A 101 26.94 5.89 13.95
N ASN A 102 27.48 5.82 15.17
CA ASN A 102 28.52 6.71 15.69
C ASN A 102 29.93 6.11 15.55
N SER A 103 30.13 5.04 14.77
CA SER A 103 31.47 4.47 14.58
C SER A 103 32.35 5.41 13.76
N PRO A 104 33.62 5.66 14.13
CA PRO A 104 34.52 6.52 13.37
C PRO A 104 34.73 6.05 11.91
N ASN A 105 34.74 4.74 11.67
CA ASN A 105 34.82 4.19 10.32
C ASN A 105 33.49 4.42 9.55
N PRO A 106 33.51 5.13 8.41
CA PRO A 106 32.32 5.39 7.59
C PRO A 106 31.78 4.13 6.91
N GLU A 107 32.61 3.17 6.52
CA GLU A 107 32.17 1.92 5.89
C GLU A 107 31.22 1.13 6.81
N VAL A 108 31.53 1.07 8.10
CA VAL A 108 30.67 0.42 9.11
C VAL A 108 29.31 1.13 9.23
N ARG A 109 29.29 2.46 9.07
CA ARG A 109 28.05 3.27 9.04
C ARG A 109 27.25 2.98 7.79
N ILE A 110 27.88 3.00 6.61
CA ILE A 110 27.22 2.79 5.30
C ILE A 110 26.64 1.38 5.22
N ARG A 111 27.45 0.34 5.48
CA ARG A 111 27.00 -1.07 5.53
C ARG A 111 25.82 -1.24 6.50
N TYR A 112 25.85 -0.61 7.68
CA TYR A 112 24.74 -0.69 8.63
C TYR A 112 23.45 0.00 8.14
N LYS A 113 23.54 1.12 7.42
CA LYS A 113 22.38 1.75 6.76
C LYS A 113 21.83 0.80 5.67
N LEU A 114 22.72 0.22 4.87
CA LEU A 114 22.40 -0.67 3.75
C LEU A 114 21.69 -1.95 4.23
N ASP A 115 22.24 -2.65 5.22
CA ASP A 115 21.62 -3.82 5.86
C ASP A 115 20.19 -3.52 6.35
N LYS A 116 19.96 -2.30 6.84
CA LYS A 116 18.66 -1.86 7.36
C LYS A 116 17.68 -1.52 6.23
N ALA A 117 18.19 -1.00 5.10
CA ALA A 117 17.41 -0.71 3.92
C ALA A 117 16.97 -2.00 3.21
N LYS A 118 17.90 -2.95 2.97
CA LYS A 118 17.58 -4.26 2.35
C LYS A 118 16.56 -5.06 3.16
N ARG A 119 16.70 -5.13 4.49
CA ARG A 119 15.66 -5.72 5.37
C ARG A 119 14.30 -5.02 5.32
N LYS A 120 14.25 -3.71 5.00
CA LYS A 120 12.99 -2.98 4.82
C LYS A 120 12.39 -3.28 3.45
N GLU A 121 13.21 -3.34 2.42
CA GLU A 121 12.83 -3.73 1.05
C GLU A 121 12.26 -5.15 1.00
N GLU A 122 12.95 -6.15 1.55
CA GLU A 122 12.45 -7.53 1.69
C GLU A 122 11.06 -7.58 2.34
N TRP A 123 10.87 -6.84 3.44
CA TRP A 123 9.59 -6.75 4.14
C TRP A 123 8.51 -6.05 3.30
N LEU A 124 8.85 -5.03 2.50
CA LEU A 124 7.92 -4.37 1.58
C LEU A 124 7.50 -5.31 0.44
N ILE A 125 8.45 -6.09 -0.11
CA ILE A 125 8.18 -7.11 -1.13
C ILE A 125 7.27 -8.22 -0.55
N GLU A 126 7.55 -8.70 0.66
CA GLU A 126 6.71 -9.70 1.36
C GLU A 126 5.30 -9.16 1.68
N LYS A 127 5.14 -7.84 1.83
CA LYS A 127 3.83 -7.18 1.94
C LYS A 127 3.13 -7.07 0.59
N LEU A 128 3.84 -6.69 -0.48
CA LEU A 128 3.28 -6.54 -1.82
C LEU A 128 2.76 -7.86 -2.39
N ARG A 129 3.51 -8.96 -2.20
CA ARG A 129 3.09 -10.33 -2.58
C ARG A 129 1.74 -10.78 -2.02
N LYS A 130 1.21 -10.11 -0.99
CA LYS A 130 -0.12 -10.41 -0.39
C LYS A 130 -1.27 -9.67 -1.07
N PHE A 131 -0.97 -8.74 -1.99
CA PHE A 131 -1.93 -8.02 -2.82
C PHE A 131 -1.94 -8.52 -4.26
N ASP A 132 -1.02 -9.41 -4.64
CA ASP A 132 -1.02 -10.01 -5.96
C ASP A 132 -2.09 -11.11 -5.98
N VAL A 133 -3.22 -10.79 -6.63
CA VAL A 133 -4.32 -11.73 -6.84
C VAL A 133 -3.88 -12.69 -7.95
N PRO A 134 -4.00 -14.02 -7.76
CA PRO A 134 -3.66 -14.98 -8.81
C PRO A 134 -4.48 -14.69 -10.06
N LYS A 135 -3.82 -14.30 -11.16
CA LYS A 135 -4.47 -14.16 -12.48
C LYS A 135 -5.08 -15.51 -12.83
N LEU A 136 -6.40 -15.63 -12.76
CA LEU A 136 -7.11 -16.78 -13.30
C LEU A 136 -6.81 -16.88 -14.81
N PRO A 137 -6.70 -18.10 -15.38
CA PRO A 137 -6.50 -18.25 -16.81
C PRO A 137 -7.66 -17.57 -17.53
N ASP A 138 -7.34 -16.78 -18.55
CA ASP A 138 -8.35 -16.08 -19.33
C ASP A 138 -9.20 -17.12 -20.06
N GLU A 139 -10.51 -17.12 -19.80
CA GLU A 139 -11.43 -17.89 -20.65
C GLU A 139 -11.28 -17.41 -22.10
N PRO A 140 -11.36 -18.31 -23.09
CA PRO A 140 -11.24 -17.95 -24.50
C PRO A 140 -12.39 -17.02 -24.90
N HIS A 141 -12.13 -15.72 -24.77
CA HIS A 141 -12.97 -14.68 -25.31
C HIS A 141 -12.64 -14.57 -26.79
N ASP A 142 -13.64 -14.79 -27.64
CA ASP A 142 -13.50 -14.64 -29.09
C ASP A 142 -12.96 -13.24 -29.41
N PRO A 143 -11.73 -13.12 -29.97
CA PRO A 143 -11.17 -11.82 -30.27
C PRO A 143 -11.91 -11.25 -31.47
N GLU A 144 -12.99 -10.51 -31.23
CA GLU A 144 -13.77 -9.81 -32.27
C GLU A 144 -12.80 -9.04 -33.18
N ILE A 145 -12.59 -9.56 -34.40
CA ILE A 145 -11.62 -9.02 -35.35
C ILE A 145 -12.18 -7.70 -35.88
N LEU A 146 -11.82 -6.61 -35.21
CA LEU A 146 -12.09 -5.25 -35.64
C LEU A 146 -11.28 -4.96 -36.90
N THR A 147 -11.95 -4.49 -37.95
CA THR A 147 -11.25 -4.03 -39.15
C THR A 147 -10.51 -2.72 -38.86
N GLU A 148 -9.53 -2.36 -39.70
CA GLU A 148 -8.75 -1.14 -39.49
C GLU A 148 -9.61 0.13 -39.61
N GLU A 149 -10.62 0.11 -40.48
CA GLU A 149 -11.60 1.18 -40.67
C GLU A 149 -12.49 1.33 -39.41
N GLU A 150 -12.98 0.23 -38.86
CA GLU A 150 -13.75 0.23 -37.60
C GLU A 150 -12.90 0.78 -36.44
N ARG A 151 -11.64 0.35 -36.34
CA ARG A 151 -10.71 0.82 -35.32
C ARG A 151 -10.42 2.32 -35.46
N PHE A 152 -10.24 2.82 -36.68
CA PHE A 152 -10.04 4.25 -36.96
C PHE A 152 -11.29 5.07 -36.63
N TYR A 153 -12.48 4.59 -37.00
CA TYR A 153 -13.77 5.20 -36.64
C TYR A 153 -13.94 5.28 -35.11
N LEU A 154 -13.73 4.17 -34.40
CA LEU A 154 -13.86 4.10 -32.94
C LEU A 154 -12.84 4.99 -32.23
N LYS A 155 -11.61 5.11 -32.75
CA LYS A 155 -10.58 6.05 -32.27
C LYS A 155 -11.07 7.50 -32.37
N ARG A 156 -11.55 7.91 -33.54
CA ARG A 156 -12.03 9.30 -33.78
C ARG A 156 -13.30 9.62 -32.98
N THR A 157 -14.22 8.66 -32.87
CA THR A 157 -15.49 8.80 -32.13
C THR A 157 -15.25 8.78 -30.61
N GLY A 158 -14.42 7.87 -30.11
CA GLY A 158 -14.05 7.78 -28.69
C GLY A 158 -13.28 9.01 -28.18
N GLU A 159 -12.43 9.61 -29.02
CA GLU A 159 -11.77 10.88 -28.69
C GLU A 159 -12.77 12.03 -28.51
N LYS A 160 -13.75 12.16 -29.40
CA LYS A 160 -14.78 13.24 -29.35
C LYS A 160 -15.75 13.13 -28.17
N LYS A 161 -16.13 11.90 -27.75
CA LYS A 161 -17.11 11.71 -26.66
C LYS A 161 -16.60 12.32 -25.33
N LYS A 162 -17.50 12.78 -24.45
CA LYS A 162 -17.13 13.42 -23.17
C LYS A 162 -17.07 12.45 -21.97
N ASN A 163 -17.44 11.18 -22.15
CA ASN A 163 -17.42 10.19 -21.09
C ASN A 163 -15.98 9.73 -20.77
N TYR A 164 -15.60 9.77 -19.50
CA TYR A 164 -14.29 9.32 -19.05
C TYR A 164 -14.31 8.71 -17.65
N VAL A 165 -13.42 7.74 -17.42
CA VAL A 165 -13.16 7.09 -16.14
C VAL A 165 -11.80 7.56 -15.62
N PRO A 166 -11.72 8.28 -14.48
CA PRO A 166 -10.45 8.70 -13.91
C PRO A 166 -9.80 7.56 -13.11
N VAL A 167 -8.59 7.18 -13.50
CA VAL A 167 -7.72 6.26 -12.75
C VAL A 167 -6.66 7.09 -12.03
N GLY A 168 -6.74 7.11 -10.70
CA GLY A 168 -5.81 7.83 -9.83
C GLY A 168 -4.66 6.99 -9.32
N ARG A 169 -3.98 7.49 -8.28
CA ARG A 169 -2.89 6.80 -7.54
C ARG A 169 -3.18 5.36 -7.09
N ARG A 170 -4.44 4.94 -7.04
CA ARG A 170 -4.83 3.56 -6.65
C ARG A 170 -4.64 2.54 -7.77
N GLY A 171 -4.35 2.97 -9.00
CA GLY A 171 -4.31 2.11 -10.17
C GLY A 171 -5.66 1.48 -10.49
N VAL A 172 -5.61 0.31 -11.14
CA VAL A 172 -6.79 -0.48 -11.49
C VAL A 172 -7.33 -1.20 -10.26
N PHE A 173 -8.64 -1.08 -10.02
CA PHE A 173 -9.36 -1.79 -8.97
C PHE A 173 -10.83 -1.94 -9.38
N GLY A 174 -11.61 -2.80 -8.72
CA GLY A 174 -12.95 -3.18 -9.18
C GLY A 174 -13.93 -2.02 -9.42
N GLY A 175 -13.78 -0.92 -8.69
CA GLY A 175 -14.58 0.31 -8.90
C GLY A 175 -14.30 1.04 -10.23
N VAL A 176 -13.12 0.86 -10.82
CA VAL A 176 -12.79 1.38 -12.17
C VAL A 176 -13.55 0.57 -13.23
N VAL A 177 -13.50 -0.75 -13.12
CA VAL A 177 -14.16 -1.70 -14.03
C VAL A 177 -15.69 -1.55 -13.98
N LEU A 178 -16.26 -1.47 -12.77
CA LEU A 178 -17.66 -1.08 -12.54
C LEU A 178 -18.02 0.21 -13.27
N ASN A 179 -17.20 1.25 -13.18
CA ASN A 179 -17.48 2.53 -13.83
C ASN A 179 -17.39 2.45 -15.36
N MET A 180 -16.52 1.61 -15.92
CA MET A 180 -16.47 1.32 -17.36
C MET A 180 -17.78 0.64 -17.82
N HIS A 181 -18.24 -0.40 -17.13
CA HIS A 181 -19.50 -1.08 -17.44
C HIS A 181 -20.73 -0.16 -17.35
N LEU A 182 -20.74 0.78 -16.39
CA LEU A 182 -21.79 1.80 -16.28
C LEU A 182 -21.80 2.75 -17.48
N HIS A 183 -20.63 3.22 -17.95
CA HIS A 183 -20.56 4.03 -19.17
C HIS A 183 -20.96 3.24 -20.43
N TRP A 184 -20.63 1.94 -20.49
CA TRP A 184 -20.92 1.09 -21.64
C TRP A 184 -22.40 0.71 -21.81
N LYS A 185 -23.24 0.95 -20.80
CA LYS A 185 -24.69 0.82 -20.92
C LYS A 185 -25.26 1.70 -22.04
N ASN A 186 -24.74 2.93 -22.17
CA ASN A 186 -25.25 3.95 -23.09
C ASN A 186 -24.24 4.37 -24.17
N ASN A 187 -22.99 3.88 -24.14
CA ASN A 187 -21.92 4.30 -25.05
C ASN A 187 -21.10 3.09 -25.52
N GLU A 188 -20.75 2.98 -26.81
CA GLU A 188 -19.89 1.86 -27.23
C GLU A 188 -18.43 1.99 -26.75
N THR A 189 -17.97 3.24 -26.57
CA THR A 189 -16.58 3.57 -26.24
C THR A 189 -16.49 4.38 -24.95
N VAL A 190 -15.40 4.20 -24.21
CA VAL A 190 -15.09 4.93 -22.96
C VAL A 190 -13.62 5.33 -22.94
N LYS A 191 -13.32 6.53 -22.44
CA LYS A 191 -11.95 6.99 -22.20
C LYS A 191 -11.53 6.70 -20.76
N VAL A 192 -10.36 6.12 -20.56
CA VAL A 192 -9.78 5.90 -19.23
C VAL A 192 -8.56 6.81 -19.08
N VAL A 193 -8.60 7.75 -18.14
CA VAL A 193 -7.55 8.78 -17.95
C VAL A 193 -6.73 8.43 -16.72
N CYS A 194 -5.48 8.05 -16.90
CA CYS A 194 -4.58 7.57 -15.85
C CYS A 194 -3.66 8.69 -15.34
N LYS A 195 -4.00 9.32 -14.21
CA LYS A 195 -3.21 10.43 -13.63
C LYS A 195 -3.15 10.35 -12.10
N PRO A 196 -1.95 10.30 -11.47
CA PRO A 196 -0.62 10.15 -12.08
C PRO A 196 -0.39 8.72 -12.60
N CYS A 197 0.45 8.57 -13.61
CA CYS A 197 0.89 7.29 -14.16
C CYS A 197 2.38 7.41 -14.53
N LYS A 198 3.17 6.37 -14.25
CA LYS A 198 4.58 6.29 -14.67
C LYS A 198 4.67 5.99 -16.17
N PRO A 199 5.78 6.33 -16.85
CA PRO A 199 6.05 5.78 -18.19
C PRO A 199 5.99 4.24 -18.16
N GLY A 200 5.48 3.63 -19.23
CA GLY A 200 5.27 2.18 -19.33
C GLY A 200 4.05 1.63 -18.58
N GLN A 201 3.75 2.13 -17.38
CA GLN A 201 2.67 1.62 -16.51
C GLN A 201 1.27 1.67 -17.15
N ILE A 202 1.05 2.58 -18.10
CA ILE A 202 -0.21 2.66 -18.86
C ILE A 202 -0.49 1.39 -19.68
N HIS A 203 0.53 0.69 -20.17
CA HIS A 203 0.34 -0.56 -20.92
C HIS A 203 -0.12 -1.67 -20.00
N THR A 204 0.47 -1.79 -18.80
CA THR A 204 0.01 -2.72 -17.75
C THR A 204 -1.43 -2.44 -17.35
N TYR A 205 -1.80 -1.17 -17.15
CA TYR A 205 -3.20 -0.80 -16.87
C TYR A 205 -4.14 -1.10 -18.05
N ALA A 206 -3.69 -0.95 -19.29
CA ALA A 206 -4.49 -1.30 -20.47
C ALA A 206 -4.76 -2.81 -20.54
N GLU A 207 -3.74 -3.64 -20.32
CA GLU A 207 -3.83 -5.10 -20.24
C GLU A 207 -4.74 -5.55 -19.09
N GLU A 208 -4.51 -5.04 -17.86
CA GLU A 208 -5.32 -5.36 -16.68
C GLU A 208 -6.79 -4.98 -16.87
N LEU A 209 -7.07 -3.80 -17.44
CA LEU A 209 -8.44 -3.36 -17.69
C LEU A 209 -9.08 -4.16 -18.82
N ALA A 210 -8.37 -4.47 -19.91
CA ALA A 210 -8.90 -5.33 -20.97
C ALA A 210 -9.32 -6.69 -20.42
N ARG A 211 -8.44 -7.33 -19.65
CA ARG A 211 -8.68 -8.62 -18.99
C ARG A 211 -9.89 -8.58 -18.03
N LEU A 212 -9.94 -7.57 -17.16
CA LEU A 212 -10.97 -7.47 -16.12
C LEU A 212 -12.34 -7.05 -16.65
N SER A 213 -12.38 -6.19 -17.68
CA SER A 213 -13.64 -5.64 -18.23
C SER A 213 -14.14 -6.36 -19.48
N LYS A 214 -13.32 -7.26 -20.05
CA LYS A 214 -13.49 -7.86 -21.40
C LYS A 214 -13.64 -6.80 -22.52
N GLY A 215 -13.11 -5.59 -22.30
CA GLY A 215 -13.12 -4.51 -23.28
C GLY A 215 -11.89 -4.51 -24.17
N ILE A 216 -12.07 -4.11 -25.43
CA ILE A 216 -11.01 -4.07 -26.44
C ILE A 216 -10.29 -2.71 -26.39
N VAL A 217 -8.94 -2.74 -26.33
CA VAL A 217 -8.09 -1.55 -26.38
C VAL A 217 -7.99 -1.05 -27.81
N ILE A 218 -8.55 0.14 -28.10
CA ILE A 218 -8.51 0.73 -29.44
C ILE A 218 -7.21 1.53 -29.64
N ASP A 219 -6.90 2.43 -28.71
CA ASP A 219 -5.81 3.41 -28.82
C ASP A 219 -5.25 3.77 -27.43
N ILE A 220 -3.92 3.90 -27.31
CA ILE A 220 -3.24 4.40 -26.11
C ILE A 220 -2.57 5.72 -26.48
N LYS A 221 -3.04 6.83 -25.87
CA LYS A 221 -2.55 8.19 -26.16
C LYS A 221 -1.45 8.61 -25.18
N PRO A 222 -0.46 9.41 -25.64
CA PRO A 222 0.67 9.86 -24.81
C PRO A 222 0.27 10.77 -23.64
N ASN A 223 -0.96 11.31 -23.63
CA ASN A 223 -1.52 12.09 -22.51
C ASN A 223 -2.06 11.22 -21.35
N ASN A 224 -1.56 9.99 -21.25
CA ASN A 224 -2.01 8.92 -20.36
C ASN A 224 -3.51 8.59 -20.45
N THR A 225 -4.07 8.56 -21.66
CA THR A 225 -5.48 8.20 -21.91
C THR A 225 -5.58 6.94 -22.77
N ILE A 226 -6.39 5.98 -22.34
CA ILE A 226 -6.70 4.76 -23.10
C ILE A 226 -8.13 4.89 -23.64
N ILE A 227 -8.35 4.55 -24.91
CA ILE A 227 -9.69 4.42 -25.50
C ILE A 227 -10.06 2.94 -25.51
N PHE A 228 -11.12 2.58 -24.79
CA PHE A 228 -11.69 1.23 -24.80
C PHE A 228 -13.01 1.18 -25.57
N PHE A 229 -13.21 0.08 -26.28
CA PHE A 229 -14.47 -0.33 -26.89
C PHE A 229 -15.04 -1.54 -26.12
N ARG A 230 -16.37 -1.62 -26.01
CA ARG A 230 -17.05 -2.63 -25.19
C ARG A 230 -17.22 -4.00 -25.87
N GLY A 231 -17.00 -4.10 -27.18
CA GLY A 231 -17.41 -5.24 -28.02
C GLY A 231 -18.75 -4.99 -28.74
N LYS A 232 -18.93 -5.61 -29.90
CA LYS A 232 -20.20 -5.60 -30.66
C LYS A 232 -21.28 -6.34 -29.87
N ASN A 233 -20.92 -7.49 -29.29
CA ASN A 233 -21.82 -8.37 -28.53
C ASN A 233 -21.89 -8.08 -27.03
N TYR A 234 -21.71 -6.82 -26.61
CA TYR A 234 -21.67 -6.46 -25.20
C TYR A 234 -23.01 -6.67 -24.47
N VAL A 235 -23.03 -7.65 -23.57
CA VAL A 235 -24.09 -7.86 -22.57
C VAL A 235 -23.61 -7.37 -21.22
N GLN A 236 -24.44 -6.61 -20.49
CA GLN A 236 -24.10 -6.10 -19.17
C GLN A 236 -23.88 -7.28 -18.18
N PRO A 237 -22.68 -7.48 -17.60
CA PRO A 237 -22.43 -8.61 -16.70
C PRO A 237 -23.31 -8.60 -15.45
N LYS A 238 -23.72 -9.77 -14.94
CA LYS A 238 -24.48 -9.85 -13.67
C LYS A 238 -23.67 -9.34 -12.47
N VAL A 239 -22.35 -9.48 -12.52
CA VAL A 239 -21.40 -8.96 -11.52
C VAL A 239 -20.55 -7.86 -12.16
N MET A 240 -20.85 -6.60 -11.84
CA MET A 240 -20.19 -5.41 -12.42
C MET A 240 -18.72 -5.20 -12.02
N SER A 241 -18.29 -5.77 -10.90
CA SER A 241 -16.93 -5.64 -10.37
C SER A 241 -16.38 -7.04 -10.20
N PRO A 242 -15.43 -7.50 -11.03
CA PRO A 242 -14.90 -8.86 -10.93
C PRO A 242 -14.31 -9.13 -9.54
N PRO A 243 -14.54 -10.33 -8.96
CA PRO A 243 -14.00 -10.69 -7.64
C PRO A 243 -12.47 -10.81 -7.63
N ASP A 244 -11.86 -10.95 -8.80
CA ASP A 244 -10.41 -10.96 -9.07
C ASP A 244 -9.72 -9.58 -8.84
N THR A 245 -10.46 -8.58 -8.37
CA THR A 245 -9.94 -7.22 -8.18
C THR A 245 -9.70 -6.85 -6.72
N LEU A 246 -8.68 -6.02 -6.48
CA LEU A 246 -8.47 -5.44 -5.15
C LEU A 246 -9.61 -4.48 -4.77
N SER A 247 -9.96 -4.47 -3.48
CA SER A 247 -10.86 -3.45 -2.94
C SER A 247 -10.21 -2.06 -2.93
N LYS A 248 -11.04 -1.01 -3.00
CA LYS A 248 -10.61 0.40 -3.01
C LYS A 248 -9.61 0.78 -1.90
N ALA A 249 -9.73 0.15 -0.73
CA ALA A 249 -8.81 0.35 0.39
C ALA A 249 -7.48 -0.39 0.19
N LYS A 250 -7.54 -1.69 -0.17
CA LYS A 250 -6.34 -2.51 -0.45
C LYS A 250 -5.51 -1.96 -1.60
N ALA A 251 -6.15 -1.47 -2.67
CA ALA A 251 -5.46 -0.84 -3.80
C ALA A 251 -4.67 0.43 -3.39
N LEU A 252 -5.22 1.25 -2.47
CA LEU A 252 -4.50 2.39 -1.91
C LEU A 252 -3.35 1.95 -0.98
N GLU A 253 -3.48 0.80 -0.31
CA GLU A 253 -2.43 0.23 0.54
C GLU A 253 -1.27 -0.32 -0.30
N LYS A 254 -1.56 -1.08 -1.37
CA LYS A 254 -0.59 -1.54 -2.38
C LYS A 254 0.26 -0.37 -2.91
N TYR A 255 -0.38 0.70 -3.38
CA TYR A 255 0.32 1.92 -3.83
C TYR A 255 1.25 2.54 -2.76
N LYS A 256 0.84 2.56 -1.48
CA LYS A 256 1.71 3.07 -0.40
C LYS A 256 2.95 2.20 -0.19
N PHE A 257 2.81 0.87 -0.33
CA PHE A 257 3.94 -0.04 -0.22
C PHE A 257 4.87 0.07 -1.44
N GLU A 258 4.33 0.18 -2.67
CA GLU A 258 5.11 0.43 -3.89
C GLU A 258 5.94 1.72 -3.79
N GLN A 259 5.32 2.84 -3.40
CA GLN A 259 6.03 4.11 -3.22
C GLN A 259 7.10 4.04 -2.12
N SER A 260 6.84 3.31 -1.03
CA SER A 260 7.86 3.06 0.00
C SER A 260 8.97 2.13 -0.51
N LEU A 261 8.69 1.22 -1.44
CA LEU A 261 9.69 0.32 -2.04
C LEU A 261 10.61 1.13 -2.96
N GLU A 262 10.05 1.94 -3.86
CA GLU A 262 10.78 2.86 -4.75
C GLU A 262 11.74 3.77 -3.97
N HIS A 263 11.24 4.44 -2.92
CA HIS A 263 12.07 5.27 -2.05
C HIS A 263 13.15 4.48 -1.27
N THR A 264 12.96 3.17 -1.09
CA THR A 264 13.96 2.31 -0.43
C THR A 264 15.02 1.84 -1.43
N SER A 265 14.64 1.47 -2.66
CA SER A 265 15.57 1.16 -3.76
C SER A 265 16.50 2.34 -4.04
N GLN A 266 15.93 3.53 -4.29
CA GLN A 266 16.70 4.76 -4.50
C GLN A 266 17.60 5.14 -3.32
N PHE A 267 17.29 4.67 -2.11
CA PHE A 267 18.14 4.86 -0.94
C PHE A 267 19.24 3.80 -0.85
N ILE A 268 19.00 2.55 -1.28
CA ILE A 268 20.00 1.49 -1.40
C ILE A 268 21.03 1.88 -2.46
N GLU A 269 20.58 2.28 -3.66
CA GLU A 269 21.43 2.74 -4.78
C GLU A 269 22.40 3.85 -4.32
N LYS A 270 21.90 4.85 -3.58
CA LYS A 270 22.73 5.94 -3.02
C LYS A 270 23.76 5.45 -1.99
N LEU A 271 23.44 4.43 -1.21
CA LEU A 271 24.35 3.86 -0.22
C LEU A 271 25.40 2.94 -0.84
N GLU A 272 25.06 2.27 -1.93
CA GLU A 272 25.99 1.44 -2.70
C GLU A 272 27.01 2.35 -3.40
N HIS A 273 26.56 3.47 -4.00
CA HIS A 273 27.44 4.53 -4.50
C HIS A 273 28.34 5.14 -3.40
N GLU A 274 27.78 5.53 -2.23
CA GLU A 274 28.55 6.06 -1.08
C GLU A 274 29.65 5.06 -0.62
N LEU A 275 29.40 3.75 -0.75
CA LEU A 275 30.34 2.68 -0.40
C LEU A 275 31.43 2.51 -1.47
N GLU A 276 31.06 2.52 -2.75
CA GLU A 276 31.99 2.44 -3.88
C GLU A 276 32.95 3.63 -3.93
N GLU A 277 32.45 4.86 -3.79
CA GLU A 277 33.27 6.08 -3.70
C GLU A 277 34.28 6.00 -2.55
N TYR A 278 33.85 5.51 -1.38
CA TYR A 278 34.74 5.30 -0.24
C TYR A 278 35.82 4.26 -0.51
N HIS A 279 35.48 3.15 -1.18
CA HIS A 279 36.46 2.13 -1.59
C HIS A 279 37.46 2.67 -2.62
N GLN A 280 37.01 3.44 -3.61
CA GLN A 280 37.88 4.12 -4.57
C GLN A 280 38.82 5.11 -3.90
N HIS A 281 38.32 5.92 -2.95
CA HIS A 281 39.15 6.84 -2.16
C HIS A 281 40.22 6.09 -1.36
N LEU A 282 39.86 5.01 -0.67
CA LEU A 282 40.83 4.16 0.03
C LEU A 282 41.87 3.54 -0.90
N ALA A 283 41.49 3.13 -2.11
CA ALA A 283 42.43 2.60 -3.11
C ALA A 283 43.42 3.66 -3.58
N ARG A 284 42.95 4.88 -3.91
CA ARG A 284 43.80 6.02 -4.29
C ARG A 284 44.78 6.40 -3.17
N TYR A 285 44.28 6.50 -1.93
CA TYR A 285 45.12 6.80 -0.76
C TYR A 285 46.19 5.73 -0.50
N LYS A 286 45.83 4.44 -0.62
CA LYS A 286 46.78 3.32 -0.51
C LYS A 286 47.83 3.33 -1.64
N LYS A 287 47.46 3.75 -2.85
CA LYS A 287 48.38 3.85 -3.99
C LYS A 287 49.41 4.96 -3.75
N GLY A 288 48.97 6.19 -3.47
CA GLY A 288 49.87 7.32 -3.18
C GLY A 288 50.79 7.08 -1.97
N LYS A 289 50.30 6.38 -0.93
CA LYS A 289 51.15 5.97 0.21
C LYS A 289 52.24 4.95 -0.19
N LYS A 290 51.98 4.07 -1.15
CA LYS A 290 53.00 3.11 -1.64
C LYS A 290 54.06 3.82 -2.49
N GLU A 291 53.63 4.73 -3.36
CA GLU A 291 54.52 5.51 -4.23
C GLU A 291 55.48 6.37 -3.39
N ALA A 292 54.95 7.12 -2.41
CA ALA A 292 55.77 7.92 -1.49
C ALA A 292 56.76 7.10 -0.62
N LEU A 293 56.51 5.80 -0.42
CA LEU A 293 57.41 4.87 0.27
C LEU A 293 58.48 4.26 -0.67
N GLN A 294 58.26 4.26 -1.99
CA GLN A 294 59.24 3.83 -2.98
C GLN A 294 60.22 4.96 -3.33
N ASP A 295 59.75 6.22 -3.31
CA ASP A 295 60.57 7.40 -3.62
C ASP A 295 61.53 7.80 -2.46
N ASN A 296 61.42 7.20 -1.28
CA ASN A 296 62.29 7.47 -0.12
C ASN A 296 62.83 6.18 0.54
N PRO A 297 63.77 5.44 -0.08
CA PRO A 297 64.29 4.19 0.45
C PRO A 297 65.30 4.34 1.61
N SER A 298 65.69 5.57 1.99
CA SER A 298 66.88 5.85 2.80
C SER A 298 66.62 6.33 4.25
N VAL A 299 65.78 5.62 5.01
CA VAL A 299 65.69 5.77 6.50
C VAL A 299 65.46 4.42 7.20
N LEU A 300 66.23 3.37 6.83
CA LEU A 300 66.18 2.06 7.51
C LEU A 300 67.55 1.41 7.79
N ASN A 301 68.66 2.08 7.47
CA ASN A 301 70.02 1.65 7.82
C ASN A 301 70.78 2.81 8.47
N THR A 302 70.60 3.02 9.77
CA THR A 302 71.51 3.75 10.66
C THR A 302 71.29 3.33 12.10
#